data_AF-A0A9Q0WGW0-F1
#
_entry.id   AF-A0A9Q0WGW0-F1
#
_cell.length_a   1.000
_cell.length_b   1.000
_cell.length_c   1.000
_cell.angle_alpha   90.00
_cell.angle_beta   90.00
_cell.angle_gamma   90.00
#
_symmetry.space_group_name_H-M   'P 1'
#
loop_
_entity.id
_entity.type
_entity.pdbx_description
1 polymer ?
#
loop_
_entity_poly.entity_id
_entity_poly.type
_entity_poly.pdbx_seq_one_letter_code
_entity_poly.pdbx_strand_id
1 'polypeptide(L)'
;MQDVTIIFRRRGGDDLEQNHIRWARTVQSSPDVIEMTFVPITDLLVGVPGKEHLSRAIALYLEYKPQIEELRCFLEFQIPRIWAPVQDNIPGHQRKEPVCPSLQFSIMGQKLYVSQEQISVGRKPVTGLRLCLEGAKQNCLRIHLQHLASLPKILLPYWDTHVAIGAPKWLGPEEQDSRWFEPVKWKNFSHVSSAPVEKPETFIGDQSCVYIVTGAQLGVWDFGSRNVLYMRLLYSRLPGCTIRRSLWDYMPN
;
A
#
# COMPACT_ATOMS: atom_id res chain seq x y z
N MET A 1 -45.16 19.50 -2.04
CA MET A 1 -44.37 20.57 -1.39
C MET A 1 -43.69 19.93 -0.20
N GLN A 2 -42.36 19.92 -0.13
CA GLN A 2 -41.66 19.46 1.07
C GLN A 2 -41.71 20.58 2.12
N ASP A 3 -42.17 20.25 3.33
CA ASP A 3 -42.19 21.18 4.46
C ASP A 3 -40.76 21.60 4.83
N VAL A 4 -40.49 22.90 4.74
CA VAL A 4 -39.24 23.50 5.20
C VAL A 4 -39.40 23.84 6.68
N THR A 5 -38.71 23.11 7.56
CA THR A 5 -38.63 23.45 8.98
C THR A 5 -37.52 24.47 9.20
N ILE A 6 -37.88 25.69 9.60
CA ILE A 6 -36.92 26.72 9.98
C ILE A 6 -36.66 26.62 11.49
N ILE A 7 -35.42 26.34 11.87
CA ILE A 7 -34.98 26.25 13.27
C ILE A 7 -34.22 27.53 13.61
N PHE A 8 -34.75 28.31 14.54
CA PHE A 8 -34.05 29.46 15.11
C PHE A 8 -33.20 29.01 16.30
N ARG A 9 -31.89 29.30 16.27
CA ARG A 9 -30.98 29.09 17.40
C ARG A 9 -30.43 30.43 17.86
N ARG A 10 -30.46 30.67 19.16
CA ARG A 10 -29.84 31.82 19.83
C ARG A 10 -28.61 31.33 20.60
N ARG A 11 -27.65 32.22 20.82
CA ARG A 11 -26.39 31.98 21.55
C ARG A 11 -26.25 33.12 22.54
N GLY A 12 -26.12 32.79 23.83
CA GLY A 12 -26.10 33.77 24.92
C GLY A 12 -27.47 34.40 25.19
N GLY A 13 -27.50 35.27 26.20
CA GLY A 13 -28.72 35.81 26.78
C GLY A 13 -29.49 34.78 27.60
N ASP A 14 -30.75 35.10 27.85
CA ASP A 14 -31.72 34.23 28.52
C ASP A 14 -32.55 33.46 27.49
N ASP A 15 -32.26 32.17 27.33
CA ASP A 15 -32.94 31.29 26.36
C ASP A 15 -34.44 31.10 26.63
N LEU A 16 -34.94 31.48 27.82
CA LEU A 16 -36.36 31.41 28.15
C LEU A 16 -37.15 32.62 27.59
N GLU A 17 -36.48 33.74 27.29
CA GLU A 17 -37.12 34.97 26.81
C GLU A 17 -37.51 34.85 25.33
N GLN A 18 -38.82 34.73 25.07
CA GLN A 18 -39.34 34.51 23.71
C GLN A 18 -39.21 35.77 22.84
N ASN A 19 -39.36 36.97 23.42
CA ASN A 19 -39.32 38.21 22.66
C ASN A 19 -37.88 38.59 22.28
N HIS A 20 -37.60 38.75 20.99
CA HIS A 20 -36.26 39.06 20.50
C HIS A 20 -35.66 40.35 21.10
N ILE A 21 -36.44 41.42 21.24
CA ILE A 21 -35.96 42.70 21.77
C ILE A 21 -35.62 42.57 23.25
N ARG A 22 -36.39 41.79 24.02
CA ARG A 22 -36.11 41.52 25.43
C ARG A 22 -34.91 40.60 25.60
N TRP A 23 -34.82 39.53 24.81
CA TRP A 23 -33.65 38.64 24.77
C TRP A 23 -32.37 39.40 24.40
N ALA A 24 -32.42 40.30 23.41
CA ALA A 24 -31.25 41.08 23.00
C ALA A 24 -30.69 41.94 24.16
N ARG A 25 -31.54 42.36 25.09
CA ARG A 25 -31.10 43.09 26.30
C ARG A 25 -30.44 42.16 27.34
N THR A 26 -30.73 40.87 27.35
CA THR A 26 -30.14 39.90 28.29
C THR A 26 -28.79 39.36 27.82
N VAL A 27 -28.44 39.56 26.54
CA VAL A 27 -27.12 39.17 25.98
C VAL A 27 -25.97 39.84 26.72
N GLN A 28 -26.10 41.12 27.10
CA GLN A 28 -25.02 41.83 27.80
C GLN A 28 -24.71 41.22 29.18
N SER A 29 -25.74 40.71 29.87
CA SER A 29 -25.59 40.05 31.17
C SER A 29 -25.14 38.59 31.09
N SER A 30 -25.32 37.95 29.94
CA SER A 30 -24.99 36.54 29.72
C SER A 30 -24.42 36.33 28.31
N PRO A 31 -23.25 36.88 27.97
CA PRO A 31 -22.69 36.77 26.64
C PRO A 31 -22.22 35.34 26.34
N ASP A 32 -22.28 34.93 25.08
CA ASP A 32 -21.74 33.66 24.58
C ASP A 32 -20.91 33.90 23.30
N VAL A 33 -20.07 32.93 22.93
CA VAL A 33 -19.24 33.01 21.73
C VAL A 33 -20.12 32.79 20.50
N ILE A 34 -20.30 33.86 19.74
CA ILE A 34 -21.06 33.86 18.48
C ILE A 34 -20.18 33.65 17.25
N GLU A 35 -18.89 33.97 17.35
CA GLU A 35 -17.91 33.88 16.26
C GLU A 35 -16.53 33.58 16.83
N MET A 36 -15.74 32.79 16.09
CA MET A 36 -14.38 32.40 16.47
C MET A 36 -13.44 32.50 15.28
N THR A 37 -12.23 33.00 15.53
CA THR A 37 -11.10 32.88 14.59
C THR A 37 -10.17 31.80 15.12
N PHE A 38 -9.81 30.84 14.26
CA PHE A 38 -8.93 29.74 14.62
C PHE A 38 -7.54 29.95 14.04
N VAL A 39 -6.53 29.63 14.85
CA VAL A 39 -5.14 29.52 14.42
C VAL A 39 -4.64 28.11 14.68
N PRO A 40 -3.78 27.54 13.80
CA PRO A 40 -3.17 26.24 14.05
C PRO A 40 -2.40 26.23 15.38
N ILE A 41 -2.49 25.13 16.13
CA ILE A 41 -1.71 24.95 17.36
C ILE A 41 -0.20 25.04 17.10
N THR A 42 0.25 24.78 15.88
CA THR A 42 1.65 24.88 15.44
C THR A 42 2.17 26.32 15.36
N ASP A 43 1.28 27.32 15.36
CA ASP A 43 1.66 28.74 15.48
C ASP A 43 2.09 29.08 16.90
N LEU A 44 1.65 28.31 17.90
CA LEU A 44 2.10 28.45 19.29
C LEU A 44 3.47 27.80 19.54
N LEU A 45 4.01 27.04 18.57
CA LEU A 45 5.24 26.25 18.70
C LEU A 45 6.41 26.85 17.94
N VAL A 46 6.47 28.18 17.81
CA VAL A 46 7.58 28.87 17.13
C VAL A 46 8.89 28.58 17.86
N GLY A 47 9.92 28.14 17.11
CA GLY A 47 11.24 27.80 17.65
C GLY A 47 11.34 26.42 18.30
N VAL A 48 10.24 25.66 18.40
CA VAL A 48 10.26 24.29 18.93
C VAL A 48 10.75 23.32 17.86
N PRO A 49 11.83 22.54 18.11
CA PRO A 49 12.28 21.51 17.19
C PRO A 49 11.18 20.47 16.91
N GLY A 50 10.99 20.12 15.64
CA GLY A 50 9.99 19.12 15.24
C GLY A 50 8.57 19.65 15.03
N LYS A 51 8.33 20.97 15.15
CA LYS A 51 7.05 21.62 14.75
C LYS A 51 6.54 21.13 13.39
N GLU A 52 7.42 21.03 12.40
CA GLU A 52 7.06 20.59 11.05
C GLU A 52 6.49 19.18 10.98
N HIS A 53 6.90 18.29 11.89
CA HIS A 53 6.33 16.95 11.98
C HIS A 53 4.88 16.98 12.48
N LEU A 54 4.58 17.83 13.46
CA LEU A 54 3.21 18.04 13.93
C LEU A 54 2.34 18.69 12.86
N SER A 55 2.84 19.74 12.18
CA SER A 55 2.15 20.37 11.04
C SER A 55 1.79 19.35 9.98
N ARG A 56 2.74 18.47 9.60
CA ARG A 56 2.50 17.40 8.63
C ARG A 56 1.48 16.38 9.13
N ALA A 57 1.56 15.95 10.39
CA ALA A 57 0.61 14.99 10.96
C ALA A 57 -0.83 15.56 10.99
N ILE A 58 -0.98 16.85 11.34
CA ILE A 58 -2.28 17.54 11.31
C ILE A 58 -2.80 17.62 9.87
N ALA A 59 -1.97 18.03 8.91
CA ALA A 59 -2.37 18.11 7.51
C ALA A 59 -2.88 16.75 6.99
N LEU A 60 -2.13 15.68 7.25
CA LEU A 60 -2.52 14.32 6.89
C LEU A 60 -3.82 13.87 7.57
N TYR A 61 -4.02 14.21 8.86
CA TYR A 61 -5.27 13.92 9.53
C TYR A 61 -6.45 14.67 8.91
N LEU A 62 -6.29 15.95 8.57
CA LEU A 62 -7.36 16.75 7.99
C LEU A 62 -7.72 16.31 6.57
N GLU A 63 -6.73 15.85 5.80
CA GLU A 63 -6.89 15.32 4.45
C GLU A 63 -7.60 13.96 4.45
N TYR A 64 -7.11 13.02 5.26
CA TYR A 64 -7.56 11.62 5.20
C TYR A 64 -8.59 11.25 6.27
N LYS A 65 -8.65 11.99 7.38
CA LYS A 65 -9.53 11.77 8.55
C LYS A 65 -9.64 10.29 8.97
N PRO A 66 -8.51 9.59 9.20
CA PRO A 66 -8.54 8.20 9.64
C PRO A 66 -9.23 8.09 11.02
N GLN A 67 -9.76 6.91 11.33
CA GLN A 67 -10.25 6.61 12.67
C GLN A 67 -9.15 6.83 13.72
N ILE A 68 -9.52 7.37 14.88
CA ILE A 68 -8.53 7.80 15.88
C ILE A 68 -7.68 6.63 16.39
N GLU A 69 -8.25 5.43 16.44
CA GLU A 69 -7.61 4.17 16.82
C GLU A 69 -6.55 3.73 15.80
N GLU A 70 -6.65 4.17 14.55
CA GLU A 70 -5.75 3.84 13.45
C GLU A 70 -4.76 4.96 13.15
N LEU A 71 -4.98 6.17 13.67
CA LEU A 71 -4.16 7.36 13.37
C LEU A 71 -2.67 7.12 13.59
N ARG A 72 -2.28 6.47 14.69
CA ARG A 72 -0.88 6.15 14.96
C ARG A 72 -0.29 5.26 13.85
N CYS A 73 -0.98 4.18 13.50
CA CYS A 73 -0.55 3.28 12.43
C CYS A 73 -0.51 4.02 11.10
N PHE A 74 -1.54 4.79 10.78
CA PHE A 74 -1.60 5.57 9.56
C PHE A 74 -0.40 6.52 9.42
N LEU A 75 -0.05 7.27 10.47
CA LEU A 75 1.08 8.20 10.46
C LEU A 75 2.44 7.49 10.38
N GLU A 76 2.62 6.36 11.09
CA GLU A 76 3.85 5.55 11.04
C GLU A 76 4.17 5.02 9.65
N PHE A 77 3.16 4.82 8.81
CA PHE A 77 3.32 4.32 7.45
C PHE A 77 3.42 5.44 6.38
N GLN A 78 3.48 6.72 6.78
CA GLN A 78 3.73 7.88 5.89
C GLN A 78 5.21 8.03 5.53
N ILE A 79 5.85 6.89 5.28
CA ILE A 79 7.23 6.76 4.85
C ILE A 79 7.28 6.88 3.32
N PRO A 80 8.29 7.57 2.74
CA PRO A 80 8.46 7.62 1.30
C PRO A 80 8.45 6.23 0.68
N ARG A 81 7.69 6.07 -0.39
CA ARG A 81 7.63 4.84 -1.18
C ARG A 81 8.63 4.94 -2.33
N ILE A 82 9.43 3.90 -2.50
CA ILE A 82 10.41 3.81 -3.59
C ILE A 82 10.19 2.52 -4.38
N TRP A 83 10.69 2.50 -5.62
CA TRP A 83 10.57 1.36 -6.51
C TRP A 83 11.87 0.56 -6.57
N ALA A 84 11.73 -0.76 -6.59
CA ALA A 84 12.79 -1.72 -6.85
C ALA A 84 12.51 -2.49 -8.17
N PRO A 85 13.54 -2.84 -8.97
CA PRO A 85 14.94 -2.50 -8.75
C PRO A 85 15.16 -0.99 -8.91
N VAL A 86 16.05 -0.42 -8.09
CA VAL A 86 16.47 0.97 -8.27
C VAL A 86 17.26 1.02 -9.58
N GLN A 87 16.84 1.86 -10.51
CA GLN A 87 17.56 2.04 -11.77
C GLN A 87 18.89 2.73 -11.50
N ASP A 88 19.93 1.95 -11.23
CA ASP A 88 21.30 2.45 -11.22
C ASP A 88 21.74 2.67 -12.67
N ASN A 89 21.47 3.86 -13.22
CA ASN A 89 21.98 4.30 -14.51
C ASN A 89 23.48 4.62 -14.42
N ILE A 90 24.31 3.65 -14.02
CA ILE A 90 25.76 3.78 -14.07
C ILE A 90 26.17 3.68 -15.56
N PRO A 91 26.73 4.73 -16.16
CA PRO A 91 27.15 4.69 -17.55
C PRO A 91 28.22 3.59 -17.73
N GLY A 92 27.97 2.64 -18.64
CA GLY A 92 28.93 1.58 -18.99
C GLY A 92 28.73 0.23 -18.31
N HIS A 93 27.84 0.10 -17.31
CA HIS A 93 27.48 -1.20 -16.74
C HIS A 93 26.30 -1.83 -17.49
N GLN A 94 26.57 -2.31 -18.71
CA GLN A 94 25.63 -3.18 -19.42
C GLN A 94 25.59 -4.52 -18.68
N ARG A 95 24.62 -4.71 -17.77
CA ARG A 95 24.30 -6.06 -17.27
C ARG A 95 24.06 -6.92 -18.52
N LYS A 96 24.84 -8.01 -18.69
CA LYS A 96 24.56 -8.99 -19.75
C LYS A 96 23.12 -9.44 -19.56
N GLU A 97 22.25 -9.12 -20.51
CA GLU A 97 20.85 -9.53 -20.43
C GLU A 97 20.84 -11.06 -20.37
N PRO A 98 20.27 -11.66 -19.31
CA PRO A 98 20.13 -13.10 -19.25
C PRO A 98 19.29 -13.58 -20.43
N VAL A 99 19.47 -14.83 -20.82
CA VAL A 99 18.60 -15.48 -21.82
C VAL A 99 17.18 -15.48 -21.25
N CYS A 100 16.36 -14.54 -21.69
CA CYS A 100 15.00 -14.42 -21.23
C CYS A 100 14.12 -15.45 -21.96
N PRO A 101 13.30 -16.25 -21.25
CA PRO A 101 12.25 -16.99 -21.91
C PRO A 101 11.26 -16.01 -22.58
N SER A 102 10.49 -16.51 -23.53
CA SER A 102 9.55 -15.68 -24.28
C SER A 102 8.17 -16.28 -24.38
N LEU A 103 7.16 -15.42 -24.32
CA LEU A 103 5.79 -15.72 -24.66
C LEU A 103 5.55 -15.37 -26.13
N GLN A 104 4.77 -16.20 -26.79
CA GLN A 104 4.34 -15.98 -28.17
C GLN A 104 2.83 -16.19 -28.28
N PHE A 105 2.15 -15.27 -28.96
CA PHE A 105 0.68 -15.20 -29.01
C PHE A 105 0.08 -15.58 -30.38
N SER A 106 0.93 -15.91 -31.36
CA SER A 106 0.56 -16.47 -32.67
C SER A 106 1.77 -17.17 -33.32
N ILE A 107 1.55 -18.08 -34.28
CA ILE A 107 2.60 -18.93 -34.89
C ILE A 107 3.79 -18.09 -35.43
N MET A 108 3.51 -16.96 -36.08
CA MET A 108 4.53 -16.03 -36.60
C MET A 108 4.54 -14.68 -35.85
N GLY A 109 3.99 -14.67 -34.64
CA GLY A 109 3.87 -13.46 -33.82
C GLY A 109 5.18 -12.99 -33.20
N GLN A 110 5.20 -11.73 -32.78
CA GLN A 110 6.31 -11.18 -32.01
C GLN A 110 6.44 -11.90 -30.65
N LYS A 111 7.69 -12.04 -30.21
CA LYS A 111 8.03 -12.63 -28.91
C LYS A 111 8.07 -11.54 -27.84
N LEU A 112 7.35 -11.79 -26.75
CA LEU A 112 7.45 -11.02 -25.51
C LEU A 112 8.42 -11.74 -24.58
N TYR A 113 9.61 -11.19 -24.39
CA TYR A 113 10.59 -11.73 -23.46
C TYR A 113 10.14 -11.46 -22.02
N VAL A 114 10.47 -12.34 -21.09
CA VAL A 114 10.12 -12.20 -19.68
C VAL A 114 11.41 -12.23 -18.87
N SER A 115 11.67 -11.15 -18.12
CA SER A 115 12.78 -11.12 -17.18
C SER A 115 12.49 -12.03 -15.99
N GLN A 116 13.40 -12.97 -15.72
CA GLN A 116 13.33 -13.85 -14.56
C GLN A 116 14.11 -13.31 -13.35
N GLU A 117 14.47 -12.02 -13.35
CA GLU A 117 15.16 -11.37 -12.24
C GLU A 117 14.34 -11.50 -10.95
N GLN A 118 15.00 -11.97 -9.88
CA GLN A 118 14.42 -12.02 -8.55
C GLN A 118 14.61 -10.66 -7.87
N ILE A 119 13.51 -10.00 -7.55
CA ILE A 119 13.56 -8.72 -6.84
C ILE A 119 13.21 -8.98 -5.40
N SER A 120 14.12 -8.63 -4.49
CA SER A 120 13.88 -8.64 -3.05
C SER A 120 14.21 -7.26 -2.47
N VAL A 121 13.33 -6.77 -1.61
CA VAL A 121 13.46 -5.47 -0.92
C VAL A 121 13.93 -5.63 0.53
N GLY A 122 14.36 -6.84 0.91
CA GLY A 122 14.79 -7.16 2.27
C GLY A 122 13.65 -7.06 3.28
N ARG A 123 13.96 -6.61 4.51
CA ARG A 123 12.98 -6.42 5.59
C ARG A 123 12.19 -5.12 5.44
N LYS A 124 11.53 -4.96 4.29
CA LYS A 124 10.69 -3.80 3.95
C LYS A 124 9.40 -4.33 3.35
N PRO A 125 8.23 -3.89 3.82
CA PRO A 125 6.97 -4.37 3.27
C PRO A 125 6.80 -3.85 1.84
N VAL A 126 6.43 -4.74 0.92
CA VAL A 126 5.96 -4.36 -0.41
C VAL A 126 4.57 -3.72 -0.28
N THR A 127 4.40 -2.54 -0.86
CA THR A 127 3.15 -1.76 -0.84
C THR A 127 2.48 -1.69 -2.20
N GLY A 128 3.16 -2.15 -3.26
CA GLY A 128 2.63 -2.12 -4.61
C GLY A 128 3.48 -2.92 -5.59
N LEU A 129 2.88 -3.26 -6.72
CA LEU A 129 3.49 -4.03 -7.79
C LEU A 129 3.16 -3.37 -9.13
N ARG A 130 4.14 -3.32 -10.03
CA ARG A 130 3.95 -2.83 -11.38
C ARG A 130 4.61 -3.77 -12.38
N LEU A 131 3.96 -3.97 -13.52
CA LEU A 131 4.56 -4.63 -14.68
C LEU A 131 5.00 -3.57 -15.69
N CYS A 132 6.19 -3.72 -16.24
CA CYS A 132 6.81 -2.79 -17.20
C CYS A 132 7.24 -3.54 -18.45
N LEU A 133 7.12 -2.90 -19.60
CA LEU A 133 7.83 -3.29 -20.82
C LEU A 133 9.11 -2.46 -20.90
N GLU A 134 10.26 -3.13 -20.96
CA GLU A 134 11.58 -2.49 -21.01
C GLU A 134 12.38 -2.97 -22.23
N GLY A 135 13.56 -2.37 -22.42
CA GLY A 135 14.47 -2.63 -23.53
C GLY A 135 14.21 -1.75 -24.76
N ALA A 136 15.17 -1.73 -25.68
CA ALA A 136 15.12 -0.88 -26.88
C ALA A 136 13.88 -1.15 -27.76
N LYS A 137 13.40 -2.40 -27.77
CA LYS A 137 12.20 -2.82 -28.51
C LYS A 137 10.93 -2.82 -27.67
N GLN A 138 10.98 -2.43 -26.39
CA GLN A 138 9.84 -2.43 -25.47
C GLN A 138 9.11 -3.78 -25.42
N ASN A 139 9.87 -4.87 -25.46
CA ASN A 139 9.36 -6.23 -25.56
C ASN A 139 9.93 -7.16 -24.47
N CYS A 140 10.51 -6.60 -23.41
CA CYS A 140 10.92 -7.34 -22.22
C CYS A 140 9.98 -6.99 -21.06
N LEU A 141 9.15 -7.94 -20.64
CA LEU A 141 8.29 -7.83 -19.48
C LEU A 141 9.12 -7.97 -18.20
N ARG A 142 9.02 -6.97 -17.32
CA ARG A 142 9.64 -6.95 -15.99
C ARG A 142 8.62 -6.63 -14.91
N ILE A 143 8.91 -7.08 -13.70
CA ILE A 143 8.14 -6.77 -12.49
C ILE A 143 8.93 -5.77 -11.66
N HIS A 144 8.24 -4.78 -11.09
CA HIS A 144 8.80 -3.77 -10.20
C HIS A 144 7.99 -3.76 -8.91
N LEU A 145 8.66 -3.55 -7.79
CA LEU A 145 8.05 -3.55 -6.47
C LEU A 145 8.15 -2.17 -5.84
N GLN A 146 7.01 -1.63 -5.41
CA GLN A 146 7.00 -0.47 -4.55
C GLN A 146 7.12 -0.93 -3.10
N HIS A 147 8.00 -0.29 -2.33
CA HIS A 147 8.18 -0.59 -0.92
C HIS A 147 8.49 0.69 -0.13
N LEU A 148 8.37 0.61 1.19
CA LEU A 148 8.74 1.72 2.07
C LEU A 148 10.26 1.91 2.05
N ALA A 149 10.74 3.16 1.98
CA ALA A 149 12.17 3.48 1.95
C ALA A 149 12.90 2.99 3.21
N SER A 150 12.22 3.03 4.35
CA SER A 150 12.68 2.51 5.64
C SER A 150 11.62 1.62 6.30
N LEU A 151 12.05 0.81 7.27
CA LEU A 151 11.15 0.00 8.10
C LEU A 151 10.35 0.92 9.05
N PRO A 152 9.00 0.81 9.12
CA PRO A 152 8.20 1.55 10.11
C PRO A 152 8.66 1.30 11.54
N LYS A 153 8.62 2.33 12.40
CA LYS A 153 9.15 2.21 13.76
C LYS A 153 8.35 1.22 14.58
N ILE A 154 7.04 1.14 14.33
CA ILE A 154 6.15 0.16 14.95
C ILE A 154 6.55 -1.31 14.66
N LEU A 155 7.26 -1.57 13.55
CA LEU A 155 7.73 -2.90 13.18
C LEU A 155 9.17 -3.20 13.66
N LEU A 156 9.94 -2.21 14.10
CA LEU A 156 11.33 -2.40 14.54
C LEU A 156 11.47 -3.51 15.60
N PRO A 157 10.63 -3.58 16.66
CA PRO A 157 10.79 -4.62 17.70
C PRO A 157 10.65 -6.06 17.16
N TYR A 158 9.98 -6.23 16.02
CA TYR A 158 9.63 -7.54 15.46
C TYR A 158 10.41 -7.86 14.17
N TRP A 159 11.00 -6.85 13.53
CA TRP A 159 11.55 -6.99 12.17
C TRP A 159 12.86 -6.25 11.93
N ASP A 160 13.44 -5.60 12.93
CA ASP A 160 14.80 -5.07 12.82
C ASP A 160 15.83 -6.19 12.56
N THR A 161 16.95 -5.84 11.96
CA THR A 161 18.05 -6.73 11.53
C THR A 161 18.45 -7.81 12.54
N HIS A 162 18.46 -7.48 13.83
CA HIS A 162 18.82 -8.39 14.93
C HIS A 162 17.75 -9.44 15.27
N VAL A 163 16.51 -9.22 14.83
CA VAL A 163 15.40 -10.15 15.12
C VAL A 163 15.51 -11.38 14.23
N ALA A 164 15.49 -12.58 14.82
CA ALA A 164 15.52 -13.83 14.09
C ALA A 164 14.14 -14.16 13.49
N ILE A 165 14.03 -14.12 12.16
CA ILE A 165 12.77 -14.40 11.43
C ILE A 165 12.85 -15.63 10.52
N GLY A 166 14.01 -16.27 10.45
CA GLY A 166 14.28 -17.37 9.52
C GLY A 166 14.48 -16.90 8.07
N ALA A 167 14.69 -17.86 7.17
CA ALA A 167 14.88 -17.56 5.75
C ALA A 167 13.53 -17.23 5.07
N PRO A 168 13.48 -16.21 4.20
CA PRO A 168 12.29 -15.91 3.43
C PRO A 168 12.00 -17.04 2.44
N LYS A 169 10.72 -17.25 2.11
CA LYS A 169 10.25 -18.38 1.29
C LYS A 169 9.57 -17.87 0.02
N TRP A 170 10.05 -18.35 -1.13
CA TRP A 170 9.41 -18.12 -2.42
C TRP A 170 8.19 -19.04 -2.57
N LEU A 171 7.02 -18.44 -2.77
CA LEU A 171 5.78 -19.15 -3.10
C LEU A 171 5.31 -18.75 -4.49
N GLY A 172 4.64 -19.66 -5.17
CA GLY A 172 4.03 -19.42 -6.45
C GLY A 172 3.13 -20.59 -6.83
N PRO A 173 2.50 -20.52 -8.00
CA PRO A 173 1.67 -21.60 -8.51
C PRO A 173 2.49 -22.87 -8.76
N GLU A 174 1.81 -24.01 -8.72
CA GLU A 174 2.39 -25.30 -9.09
C GLU A 174 2.27 -25.52 -10.60
N GLU A 175 3.36 -25.95 -11.24
CA GLU A 175 3.44 -26.15 -12.70
C GLU A 175 2.45 -27.20 -13.22
N GLN A 176 2.01 -28.12 -12.36
CA GLN A 176 1.12 -29.22 -12.71
C GLN A 176 -0.36 -28.87 -12.59
N ASP A 177 -0.74 -27.78 -11.91
CA ASP A 177 -2.14 -27.41 -11.71
C ASP A 177 -2.67 -26.54 -12.87
N SER A 178 -2.89 -27.20 -14.01
CA SER A 178 -3.33 -26.53 -15.25
C SER A 178 -4.75 -25.94 -15.17
N ARG A 179 -5.49 -26.16 -14.08
CA ARG A 179 -6.83 -25.59 -13.89
C ARG A 179 -6.80 -24.06 -13.80
N TRP A 180 -5.67 -23.50 -13.38
CA TRP A 180 -5.44 -22.06 -13.28
C TRP A 180 -4.81 -21.46 -14.53
N PHE A 181 -4.69 -22.21 -15.63
CA PHE A 181 -4.02 -21.70 -16.83
C PHE A 181 -5.05 -21.05 -17.75
N GLU A 182 -4.98 -19.72 -17.82
CA GLU A 182 -5.88 -18.92 -18.62
C GLU A 182 -5.22 -18.47 -19.92
N PRO A 183 -5.85 -18.72 -21.08
CA PRO A 183 -5.30 -18.28 -22.36
C PRO A 183 -5.39 -16.76 -22.48
N VAL A 184 -4.32 -16.11 -22.95
CA VAL A 184 -4.30 -14.64 -23.11
C VAL A 184 -5.12 -14.17 -24.30
N LYS A 185 -5.01 -14.86 -25.44
CA LYS A 185 -5.77 -14.56 -26.67
C LYS A 185 -6.49 -15.79 -27.21
N TRP A 186 -5.72 -16.83 -27.52
CA TRP A 186 -6.25 -18.08 -28.07
C TRP A 186 -5.77 -19.28 -27.25
N LYS A 187 -6.59 -20.34 -27.22
CA LYS A 187 -6.34 -21.58 -26.46
C LYS A 187 -5.04 -22.32 -26.83
N ASN A 188 -4.46 -22.03 -28.00
CA ASN A 188 -3.29 -22.74 -28.51
C ASN A 188 -1.97 -21.97 -28.35
N PHE A 189 -1.99 -20.78 -27.76
CA PHE A 189 -0.79 -19.97 -27.56
C PHE A 189 -0.48 -19.79 -26.07
N SER A 190 0.33 -18.78 -25.74
CA SER A 190 0.75 -18.54 -24.36
C SER A 190 -0.43 -18.29 -23.41
N HIS A 191 -0.30 -18.78 -22.18
CA HIS A 191 -1.26 -18.65 -21.08
C HIS A 191 -0.63 -17.85 -19.93
N VAL A 192 -1.47 -17.48 -18.96
CA VAL A 192 -1.08 -16.92 -17.67
C VAL A 192 -1.64 -17.83 -16.58
N SER A 193 -0.87 -18.06 -15.53
CA SER A 193 -1.37 -18.72 -14.32
C SER A 193 -2.16 -17.71 -13.47
N SER A 194 -3.44 -17.96 -13.23
CA SER A 194 -4.31 -17.20 -12.34
C SER A 194 -4.38 -17.77 -10.93
N ALA A 195 -3.51 -18.72 -10.58
CA ALA A 195 -3.54 -19.33 -9.26
C ALA A 195 -3.18 -18.30 -8.17
N PRO A 196 -3.90 -18.29 -7.04
CA PRO A 196 -3.61 -17.37 -5.95
C PRO A 196 -2.22 -17.67 -5.36
N VAL A 197 -1.42 -16.63 -5.17
CA VAL A 197 -0.10 -16.72 -4.53
C VAL A 197 -0.20 -16.21 -3.10
N GLU A 198 -0.71 -17.06 -2.21
CA GLU A 198 -0.99 -16.71 -0.82
C GLU A 198 -0.19 -17.60 0.13
N LYS A 199 0.21 -17.04 1.28
CA LYS A 199 0.75 -17.84 2.39
C LYS A 199 -0.39 -18.15 3.36
N PRO A 200 -0.87 -19.40 3.45
CA PRO A 200 -1.90 -19.75 4.41
C PRO A 200 -1.40 -19.50 5.83
N GLU A 201 -2.29 -19.03 6.71
CA GLU A 201 -1.99 -18.85 8.12
C GLU A 201 -1.62 -20.19 8.74
N THR A 202 -0.35 -20.37 9.08
CA THR A 202 0.11 -21.55 9.82
C THR A 202 0.20 -21.18 11.29
N PHE A 203 -0.77 -21.61 12.09
CA PHE A 203 -0.68 -21.62 13.55
C PHE A 203 0.32 -22.71 13.96
N ILE A 204 1.60 -22.36 14.07
CA ILE A 204 2.62 -23.28 14.59
C ILE A 204 2.80 -22.96 16.08
N GLY A 205 2.02 -23.66 16.92
CA GLY A 205 2.05 -23.50 18.38
C GLY A 205 1.46 -22.18 18.88
N ASP A 206 1.81 -21.80 20.12
CA ASP A 206 1.29 -20.63 20.86
C ASP A 206 1.82 -19.27 20.35
N GLN A 207 2.53 -19.25 19.21
CA GLN A 207 3.13 -18.04 18.64
C GLN A 207 2.44 -17.66 17.33
N SER A 208 1.62 -16.62 17.38
CA SER A 208 1.10 -15.98 16.17
C SER A 208 2.25 -15.46 15.31
N CYS A 209 2.23 -15.82 14.02
CA CYS A 209 3.16 -15.28 13.06
C CYS A 209 2.45 -15.02 11.74
N VAL A 210 2.77 -13.87 11.16
CA VAL A 210 2.24 -13.45 9.86
C VAL A 210 3.38 -13.38 8.85
N TYR A 211 3.05 -13.35 7.58
CA TYR A 211 4.03 -13.27 6.51
C TYR A 211 3.76 -12.05 5.66
N ILE A 212 4.82 -11.34 5.31
CA ILE A 212 4.76 -10.12 4.50
C ILE A 212 5.50 -10.37 3.19
N VAL A 213 4.94 -9.89 2.09
CA VAL A 213 5.59 -9.90 0.78
C VAL A 213 6.78 -8.93 0.81
N THR A 214 7.95 -9.44 0.44
CA THR A 214 9.26 -8.75 0.46
C THR A 214 10.02 -8.93 -0.85
N GLY A 215 9.37 -9.51 -1.86
CA GLY A 215 9.98 -9.76 -3.15
C GLY A 215 9.01 -10.41 -4.12
N ALA A 216 9.39 -10.44 -5.38
CA ALA A 216 8.61 -11.01 -6.46
C ALA A 216 9.52 -11.41 -7.62
N GLN A 217 9.05 -12.36 -8.42
CA GLN A 217 9.75 -12.87 -9.59
C GLN A 217 8.70 -13.29 -10.63
N LEU A 218 8.96 -13.00 -11.90
CA LEU A 218 8.23 -13.60 -13.01
C LEU A 218 8.96 -14.85 -13.52
N GLY A 219 8.20 -15.80 -14.04
CA GLY A 219 8.73 -16.99 -14.67
C GLY A 219 7.86 -17.44 -15.83
N VAL A 220 8.42 -18.30 -16.67
CA VAL A 220 7.70 -18.91 -17.79
C VAL A 220 7.94 -20.40 -17.72
N TRP A 221 6.86 -21.18 -17.69
CA TRP A 221 6.92 -22.63 -17.93
C TRP A 221 6.78 -22.90 -19.41
N ASP A 222 7.58 -23.84 -19.91
CA ASP A 222 7.64 -24.21 -21.32
C ASP A 222 6.96 -25.58 -21.51
N PHE A 223 5.78 -25.57 -22.15
CA PHE A 223 5.08 -26.78 -22.59
C PHE A 223 5.10 -26.91 -24.12
N GLY A 224 6.16 -26.43 -24.77
CA GLY A 224 6.37 -26.48 -26.21
C GLY A 224 5.60 -25.41 -26.97
N SER A 225 4.37 -25.73 -27.41
CA SER A 225 3.52 -24.75 -28.13
C SER A 225 2.78 -23.79 -27.20
N ARG A 226 2.74 -24.11 -25.90
CA ARG A 226 2.03 -23.34 -24.86
C ARG A 226 3.01 -22.97 -23.76
N ASN A 227 3.39 -21.70 -23.73
CA ASN A 227 4.18 -21.15 -22.61
C ASN A 227 3.24 -20.53 -21.58
N VAL A 228 3.52 -20.73 -20.30
CA VAL A 228 2.67 -20.21 -19.21
C VAL A 228 3.46 -19.21 -18.40
N LEU A 229 3.02 -17.94 -18.39
CA LEU A 229 3.55 -16.92 -17.49
C LEU A 229 3.05 -17.18 -16.08
N TYR A 230 3.96 -17.17 -15.11
CA TYR A 230 3.62 -17.25 -13.70
C TYR A 230 4.38 -16.22 -12.88
N MET A 231 3.88 -15.96 -11.68
CA MET A 231 4.50 -15.07 -10.71
C MET A 231 4.77 -15.81 -9.40
N ARG A 232 5.91 -15.53 -8.79
CA ARG A 232 6.25 -15.96 -7.44
C ARG A 232 6.39 -14.74 -6.54
N LEU A 233 5.97 -14.87 -5.29
CA LEU A 233 6.15 -13.87 -4.25
C LEU A 233 7.09 -14.41 -3.18
N LEU A 234 7.96 -13.54 -2.67
CA LEU A 234 8.86 -13.84 -1.56
C LEU A 234 8.21 -13.41 -0.26
N TYR A 235 7.90 -14.38 0.59
CA TYR A 235 7.30 -14.14 1.90
C TYR A 235 8.36 -14.18 3.00
N SER A 236 8.40 -13.11 3.79
CA SER A 236 9.24 -13.01 4.98
C SER A 236 8.36 -13.06 6.23
N ARG A 237 8.80 -13.80 7.25
CA ARG A 237 8.06 -13.94 8.51
C ARG A 237 8.13 -12.65 9.32
N LEU A 238 7.01 -12.28 9.94
CA LEU A 238 6.88 -11.24 10.96
C LEU A 238 6.32 -11.89 12.24
N PRO A 239 7.16 -12.15 13.25
CA PRO A 239 6.74 -12.81 14.49
C PRO A 239 5.97 -11.85 15.43
N GLY A 240 5.09 -12.40 16.26
CA GLY A 240 4.42 -11.64 17.33
C GLY A 240 3.39 -10.62 16.83
N CYS A 241 2.96 -10.76 15.58
CA CYS A 241 1.96 -9.91 14.94
C CYS A 241 0.80 -10.78 14.45
N THR A 242 -0.39 -10.18 14.35
CA THR A 242 -1.59 -10.80 13.81
C THR A 242 -2.20 -9.91 12.74
N ILE A 243 -2.95 -10.51 11.80
CA ILE A 243 -3.68 -9.75 10.80
C ILE A 243 -4.95 -9.19 11.47
N ARG A 244 -5.02 -7.87 11.63
CA ARG A 244 -6.22 -7.19 12.17
C ARG A 244 -7.34 -7.13 11.14
N ARG A 245 -6.99 -6.96 9.85
CA ARG A 245 -7.93 -6.83 8.73
C ARG A 245 -7.24 -7.27 7.44
N SER A 246 -7.90 -8.14 6.67
CA SER A 246 -7.41 -8.68 5.38
C SER A 246 -8.16 -8.13 4.16
N LEU A 247 -9.37 -7.59 4.37
CA LEU A 247 -10.21 -7.01 3.32
C LEU A 247 -10.32 -5.50 3.52
N TRP A 248 -9.98 -4.73 2.50
CA TRP A 248 -10.20 -3.28 2.50
C TRP A 248 -11.41 -2.98 1.61
N ASP A 249 -12.47 -2.42 2.20
CA ASP A 249 -13.73 -2.17 1.48
C ASP A 249 -13.58 -1.05 0.43
N TYR A 250 -12.50 -0.27 0.50
CA TYR A 250 -12.18 0.83 -0.40
C TYR A 250 -10.66 0.95 -0.57
N MET A 251 -10.20 1.30 -1.78
CA MET A 251 -8.81 1.71 -1.95
C MET A 251 -8.58 3.02 -1.20
N PRO A 252 -7.63 3.12 -0.26
CA PRO A 252 -7.21 4.41 0.24
C PRO A 252 -6.55 5.15 -0.93
N ASN A 253 -7.20 6.20 -1.42
CA ASN A 253 -6.67 7.09 -2.46
C ASN A 253 -5.34 7.72 -2.03
#